data_AF-A0A954JZ49-F1
#
_entry.id   AF-A0A954JZ49-F1
#
_cell.length_a   1.000
_cell.length_b   1.000
_cell.length_c   1.000
_cell.angle_alpha   90.00
_cell.angle_beta   90.00
_cell.angle_gamma   90.00
#
_symmetry.space_group_name_H-M   'P 1'
#
loop_
_entity.id
_entity.type
_entity.pdbx_description
1 polymer ?
#
loop_
_entity_poly.entity_id
_entity_poly.type
_entity_poly.pdbx_seq_one_letter_code
_entity_poly.pdbx_strand_id
1 'polypeptide(L)'
;VDRRVIPGENLKQIVSEIREFLAARLTFDFELDPPWIECAALTDADNADLASAVLACLTAVDGPHAAVGVPYGTHASPTCGGGVPSIVFGPGSIQQAHTRDEFIDIGQLEKAAEVYYQLCADGLRNGTTNQ
;
A
#
# COMPACT_ATOMS: atom_id res chain seq x y z
N VAL A 1 -17.16 -12.01 4.21
CA VAL A 1 -15.74 -12.42 4.15
C VAL A 1 -14.94 -11.23 3.65
N ASP A 2 -13.81 -10.90 4.26
CA ASP A 2 -12.86 -9.90 3.73
C ASP A 2 -11.66 -10.66 3.16
N ARG A 3 -11.33 -10.42 1.89
CA ARG A 3 -10.20 -11.06 1.19
C ARG A 3 -9.30 -9.98 0.62
N ARG A 4 -8.03 -10.04 0.96
CA ARG A 4 -6.98 -9.22 0.35
C ARG A 4 -6.53 -9.86 -0.96
N VAL A 5 -6.17 -9.02 -1.92
CA VAL A 5 -5.67 -9.47 -3.23
C VAL A 5 -4.18 -9.17 -3.35
N ILE A 6 -3.47 -10.02 -4.09
CA ILE A 6 -2.04 -9.84 -4.38
C ILE A 6 -1.84 -9.42 -5.85
N PRO A 7 -0.68 -8.83 -6.21
CA PRO A 7 -0.37 -8.53 -7.59
C PRO A 7 -0.53 -9.75 -8.51
N GLY A 8 -1.18 -9.54 -9.66
CA GLY A 8 -1.43 -10.59 -10.66
C GLY A 8 -2.78 -11.31 -10.53
N GLU A 9 -3.50 -11.14 -9.43
CA GLU A 9 -4.85 -11.71 -9.30
C GLU A 9 -5.90 -10.94 -10.09
N ASN A 10 -6.87 -11.68 -10.64
CA ASN A 10 -7.99 -11.11 -11.37
C ASN A 10 -9.22 -10.98 -10.47
N LEU A 11 -9.59 -9.74 -10.15
CA LEU A 11 -10.74 -9.41 -9.30
C LEU A 11 -12.05 -10.06 -9.78
N LYS A 12 -12.23 -10.18 -11.11
CA LYS A 12 -13.44 -10.77 -11.70
C LYS A 12 -13.50 -12.29 -11.51
N GLN A 13 -12.36 -12.95 -11.36
CA GLN A 13 -12.29 -14.41 -11.22
C GLN A 13 -12.38 -14.86 -9.76
N ILE A 14 -11.90 -14.04 -8.83
CA ILE A 14 -11.87 -14.36 -7.39
C ILE A 14 -13.23 -14.80 -6.84
N VAL A 15 -14.33 -14.12 -7.22
CA VAL A 15 -15.67 -14.49 -6.74
C VAL A 15 -16.12 -15.85 -7.27
N SER A 16 -15.77 -16.18 -8.52
CA SER A 16 -16.04 -17.51 -9.10
C SER A 16 -15.25 -18.59 -8.39
N GLU A 17 -13.96 -18.35 -8.15
CA GLU A 17 -13.08 -19.30 -7.45
C GLU A 17 -13.56 -19.60 -6.04
N ILE A 18 -14.00 -18.57 -5.29
CA ILE A 18 -14.59 -18.75 -3.96
C ILE A 18 -15.88 -19.56 -4.05
N ARG A 19 -16.75 -19.25 -5.02
CA ARG A 19 -18.00 -19.99 -5.22
C ARG A 19 -17.74 -21.47 -5.49
N GLU A 20 -16.82 -21.78 -6.39
CA GLU A 20 -16.42 -23.15 -6.74
C GLU A 20 -15.82 -23.88 -5.52
N PHE A 21 -14.95 -23.19 -4.77
CA PHE A 21 -14.33 -23.73 -3.57
C PHE A 21 -15.37 -24.13 -2.50
N LEU A 22 -16.37 -23.27 -2.27
CA LEU A 22 -17.45 -23.51 -1.30
C LEU A 22 -18.43 -24.57 -1.79
N ALA A 23 -18.86 -24.51 -3.07
CA ALA A 23 -19.78 -25.49 -3.66
C ALA A 23 -19.25 -26.93 -3.59
N ALA A 24 -17.93 -27.11 -3.67
CA ALA A 24 -17.30 -28.43 -3.54
C ALA A 24 -17.24 -28.96 -2.09
N ARG A 25 -17.57 -28.15 -1.06
CA ARG A 25 -17.34 -28.47 0.37
C ARG A 25 -18.56 -28.33 1.25
N LEU A 26 -19.50 -27.46 0.87
CA LEU A 26 -20.72 -27.23 1.63
C LEU A 26 -21.82 -28.18 1.14
N THR A 27 -22.61 -28.69 2.09
CA THR A 27 -23.78 -29.53 1.81
C THR A 27 -25.09 -28.75 1.90
N PHE A 28 -25.01 -27.44 2.13
CA PHE A 28 -26.15 -26.53 2.26
C PHE A 28 -26.03 -25.39 1.24
N ASP A 29 -27.18 -24.79 0.92
CA ASP A 29 -27.27 -23.67 -0.03
C ASP A 29 -26.63 -22.40 0.54
N PHE A 30 -25.96 -21.64 -0.32
CA PHE A 30 -25.35 -20.37 0.04
C PHE A 30 -25.49 -19.34 -1.08
N GLU A 31 -25.46 -18.07 -0.70
CA GLU A 31 -25.45 -16.94 -1.61
C GLU A 31 -24.16 -16.13 -1.43
N LEU A 32 -23.69 -15.53 -2.53
CA LEU A 32 -22.56 -14.62 -2.53
C LEU A 32 -23.03 -13.33 -3.21
N ASP A 33 -23.22 -12.29 -2.42
CA ASP A 33 -23.45 -10.95 -2.91
C ASP A 33 -22.21 -10.41 -3.64
N PRO A 34 -22.39 -9.44 -4.57
CA PRO A 34 -21.26 -8.71 -5.14
C PRO A 34 -20.37 -8.09 -4.04
N PRO A 35 -19.05 -7.99 -4.27
CA PRO A 35 -18.16 -7.35 -3.31
C PRO A 35 -18.56 -5.89 -3.09
N TRP A 36 -18.63 -5.47 -1.82
CA TRP A 36 -18.92 -4.08 -1.47
C TRP A 36 -17.82 -3.12 -1.92
N ILE A 37 -16.56 -3.60 -1.89
CA ILE A 37 -15.37 -2.87 -2.33
C ILE A 37 -14.52 -3.82 -3.16
N GLU A 38 -14.13 -3.35 -4.34
CA GLU A 38 -13.09 -3.95 -5.15
C GLU A 38 -11.86 -3.04 -5.10
N CYS A 39 -10.76 -3.56 -4.57
CA CYS A 39 -9.48 -2.84 -4.50
C CYS A 39 -8.41 -3.75 -5.07
N ALA A 40 -7.71 -3.30 -6.12
CA ALA A 40 -6.56 -4.00 -6.65
C ALA A 40 -5.38 -3.97 -5.67
N ALA A 41 -4.39 -4.82 -5.87
CA ALA A 41 -3.12 -4.69 -5.16
C ALA A 41 -2.39 -3.42 -5.63
N LEU A 42 -1.71 -2.73 -4.70
CA LEU A 42 -0.70 -1.75 -5.11
C LEU A 42 0.51 -2.52 -5.64
N THR A 43 0.87 -2.29 -6.89
CA THR A 43 2.07 -2.89 -7.51
C THR A 43 3.24 -1.90 -7.48
N ASP A 44 4.42 -2.41 -7.79
CA ASP A 44 5.66 -1.63 -7.95
C ASP A 44 5.87 -1.12 -9.39
N ALA A 45 4.93 -1.41 -10.30
CA ALA A 45 5.08 -1.12 -11.73
C ALA A 45 5.22 0.39 -12.04
N ASP A 46 4.46 1.23 -11.32
CA ASP A 46 4.30 2.66 -11.64
C ASP A 46 4.76 3.61 -10.51
N ASN A 47 5.52 3.11 -9.53
CA ASN A 47 5.95 3.92 -8.37
C ASN A 47 7.44 3.79 -8.02
N ALA A 48 8.25 3.11 -8.84
CA ALA A 48 9.66 2.84 -8.54
C ALA A 48 10.51 4.09 -8.31
N ASP A 49 10.31 5.15 -9.11
CA ASP A 49 11.05 6.41 -8.96
C ASP A 49 10.69 7.12 -7.64
N LEU A 50 9.39 7.16 -7.31
CA LEU A 50 8.91 7.74 -6.06
C LEU A 50 9.42 6.94 -4.85
N ALA A 51 9.35 5.60 -4.92
CA ALA A 51 9.87 4.72 -3.87
C ALA A 51 11.39 4.93 -3.66
N SER A 52 12.16 5.04 -4.75
CA SER A 52 13.60 5.27 -4.69
C SER A 52 13.95 6.63 -4.08
N ALA A 53 13.21 7.69 -4.44
CA ALA A 53 13.38 9.01 -3.86
C ALA A 53 13.14 8.99 -2.34
N VAL A 54 12.05 8.35 -1.89
CA VAL A 54 11.75 8.22 -0.46
C VAL A 54 12.79 7.37 0.27
N LEU A 55 13.26 6.26 -0.31
CA LEU A 55 14.31 5.43 0.28
C LEU A 55 15.65 6.18 0.42
N ALA A 56 15.99 7.07 -0.52
CA ALA A 56 17.16 7.92 -0.42
C ALA A 56 17.05 8.92 0.73
N CYS A 57 15.91 9.60 0.87
CA CYS A 57 15.65 10.50 2.00
C CYS A 57 15.66 9.75 3.34
N LEU A 58 15.06 8.57 3.40
CA LEU A 58 15.08 7.70 4.59
C LEU A 58 16.51 7.33 5.00
N THR A 59 17.35 6.98 4.03
CA THR A 59 18.74 6.61 4.29
C THR A 59 19.52 7.74 4.95
N ALA A 60 19.25 8.99 4.56
CA ALA A 60 19.88 10.16 5.15
C ALA A 60 19.39 10.46 6.58
N VAL A 61 18.12 10.20 6.89
CA VAL A 61 17.48 10.58 8.16
C VAL A 61 17.56 9.49 9.24
N ASP A 62 17.30 8.24 8.85
CA ASP A 62 17.14 7.11 9.79
C ASP A 62 17.93 5.86 9.38
N GLY A 63 18.80 5.98 8.37
CA GLY A 63 19.58 4.87 7.85
C GLY A 63 18.82 3.98 6.86
N PRO A 64 19.43 2.87 6.43
CA PRO A 64 18.93 2.09 5.30
C PRO A 64 17.60 1.39 5.62
N HIS A 65 16.66 1.52 4.69
CA HIS A 65 15.34 0.89 4.71
C HIS A 65 15.08 0.16 3.39
N ALA A 66 14.03 -0.65 3.33
CA ALA A 66 13.62 -1.37 2.13
C ALA A 66 12.12 -1.19 1.86
N ALA A 67 11.75 -1.12 0.59
CA ALA A 67 10.36 -1.23 0.18
C ALA A 67 9.85 -2.65 0.46
N VAL A 68 8.63 -2.76 1.01
CA VAL A 68 8.01 -4.03 1.36
C VAL A 68 6.55 -4.06 0.94
N GLY A 69 6.05 -5.26 0.61
CA GLY A 69 4.62 -5.51 0.44
C GLY A 69 3.95 -5.70 1.79
N VAL A 70 2.69 -5.28 1.90
CA VAL A 70 1.92 -5.31 3.16
C VAL A 70 0.49 -5.82 2.95
N PRO A 71 -0.08 -6.59 3.89
CA PRO A 71 -1.37 -7.26 3.70
C PRO A 71 -2.59 -6.39 4.09
N TYR A 72 -2.52 -5.08 3.88
CA TYR A 72 -3.59 -4.13 4.20
C TYR A 72 -3.90 -3.18 3.04
N GLY A 73 -5.14 -2.69 3.02
CA GLY A 73 -5.58 -1.72 2.00
C GLY A 73 -5.22 -0.29 2.38
N THR A 74 -4.91 0.52 1.38
CA THR A 74 -4.73 1.97 1.51
C THR A 74 -5.28 2.67 0.27
N HIS A 75 -5.41 3.99 0.31
CA HIS A 75 -5.77 4.77 -0.88
C HIS A 75 -4.69 4.75 -1.97
N ALA A 76 -3.45 4.34 -1.67
CA ALA A 76 -2.36 4.33 -2.65
C ALA A 76 -2.67 3.40 -3.83
N SER A 77 -3.35 2.27 -3.62
CA SER A 77 -3.73 1.37 -4.72
C SER A 77 -4.66 2.04 -5.75
N PRO A 78 -5.87 2.54 -5.37
CA PRO A 78 -6.74 3.21 -6.33
C PRO A 78 -6.13 4.49 -6.90
N THR A 79 -5.33 5.24 -6.13
CA THR A 79 -4.62 6.42 -6.65
C THR A 79 -3.61 6.04 -7.73
N CYS A 80 -2.84 4.97 -7.52
CA CYS A 80 -1.93 4.43 -8.53
C CYS A 80 -2.68 3.91 -9.76
N GLY A 81 -3.80 3.20 -9.57
CA GLY A 81 -4.67 2.75 -10.65
C GLY A 81 -5.30 3.90 -11.46
N GLY A 82 -5.39 5.09 -10.87
CA GLY A 82 -5.77 6.33 -11.54
C GLY A 82 -4.64 7.01 -12.33
N GLY A 83 -3.44 6.41 -12.39
CA GLY A 83 -2.28 6.93 -13.11
C GLY A 83 -1.41 7.91 -12.32
N VAL A 84 -1.61 8.01 -10.99
CA VAL A 84 -0.79 8.86 -10.12
C VAL A 84 0.15 7.98 -9.30
N PRO A 85 1.48 8.02 -9.54
CA PRO A 85 2.46 7.24 -8.78
C PRO A 85 2.26 7.41 -7.28
N SER A 86 2.08 6.28 -6.58
CA SER A 86 1.72 6.28 -5.16
C SER A 86 2.48 5.20 -4.40
N ILE A 87 2.89 5.54 -3.18
CA ILE A 87 3.50 4.61 -2.23
C ILE A 87 2.79 4.74 -0.87
N VAL A 88 3.05 3.79 0.03
CA VAL A 88 2.67 3.91 1.44
C VAL A 88 3.95 4.18 2.24
N PHE A 89 3.98 5.30 2.94
CA PHE A 89 5.10 5.70 3.79
C PHE A 89 4.56 6.46 5.00
N GLY A 90 5.11 6.18 6.18
CA GLY A 90 4.76 6.84 7.42
C GLY A 90 5.41 6.19 8.64
N PRO A 91 5.48 6.90 9.78
CA PRO A 91 6.01 6.36 11.02
C PRO A 91 5.01 5.43 11.71
N GLY A 92 5.48 4.74 12.75
CA GLY A 92 4.65 3.85 13.56
C GLY A 92 4.69 2.40 13.09
N SER A 93 3.90 1.58 13.76
CA SER A 93 3.85 0.14 13.58
C SER A 93 2.44 -0.29 13.24
N ILE A 94 2.28 -1.07 12.15
CA ILE A 94 0.96 -1.59 11.78
C ILE A 94 0.36 -2.49 12.87
N GLN A 95 1.20 -3.10 13.72
CA GLN A 95 0.75 -3.91 14.85
C GLN A 95 0.02 -3.08 15.92
N GLN A 96 0.17 -1.75 15.93
CA GLN A 96 -0.52 -0.84 16.85
C GLN A 96 -1.83 -0.28 16.26
N ALA A 97 -2.00 -0.33 14.93
CA ALA A 97 -3.19 0.15 14.26
C ALA A 97 -4.45 -0.62 14.70
N HIS A 98 -5.56 0.08 14.92
CA HIS A 98 -6.83 -0.47 15.38
C HIS A 98 -6.76 -1.21 16.73
N THR A 99 -5.75 -0.90 17.55
CA THR A 99 -5.70 -1.35 18.94
C THR A 99 -6.39 -0.33 19.85
N ARG A 100 -6.72 -0.71 21.09
CA ARG A 100 -7.37 0.20 22.05
C ARG A 100 -6.53 1.45 22.32
N ASP A 101 -5.22 1.26 22.41
CA ASP A 101 -4.25 2.27 22.82
C ASP A 101 -3.30 2.56 21.63
N GLU A 102 -3.86 2.83 20.44
CA GLU A 102 -3.08 3.17 19.25
C GLU A 102 -2.22 4.43 19.49
N PHE A 103 -0.93 4.36 19.17
CA PHE A 103 0.03 5.44 19.39
C PHE A 103 1.13 5.44 18.32
N ILE A 104 1.99 6.45 18.37
CA ILE A 104 3.28 6.49 17.66
C ILE A 104 4.34 7.08 18.58
N ASP A 105 5.60 6.72 18.36
CA ASP A 105 6.72 7.37 19.05
C ASP A 105 6.97 8.77 18.46
N ILE A 106 7.22 9.76 19.33
CA ILE A 106 7.43 11.15 18.90
C ILE A 106 8.70 11.27 18.06
N GLY A 107 9.77 10.53 18.41
CA GLY A 107 11.01 10.54 17.63
C GLY A 107 10.80 9.95 16.23
N GLN A 108 9.94 8.94 16.07
CA GLN A 108 9.54 8.43 14.75
C GLN A 108 8.76 9.48 13.96
N LEU A 109 7.85 10.21 14.60
CA LEU A 109 7.10 11.30 13.97
C LEU A 109 8.03 12.40 13.45
N GLU A 110 8.99 12.84 14.28
CA GLU A 110 9.96 13.87 13.92
C GLU A 110 10.83 13.44 12.73
N LYS A 111 11.31 12.19 12.72
CA LYS A 111 12.06 11.64 11.58
C LYS A 111 11.23 11.58 10.30
N ALA A 112 9.98 11.12 10.38
CA ALA A 112 9.12 11.08 9.21
C ALA A 112 8.83 12.48 8.66
N ALA A 113 8.63 13.48 9.53
CA ALA A 113 8.46 14.87 9.13
C ALA A 113 9.70 15.40 8.39
N GLU A 114 10.91 15.07 8.86
CA GLU A 114 12.16 15.42 8.17
C GLU A 114 12.26 14.74 6.80
N VAL A 115 11.89 13.47 6.68
CA VAL A 115 11.87 12.77 5.37
C VAL A 115 10.92 13.46 4.39
N TYR A 116 9.72 13.84 4.83
CA TYR A 116 8.78 14.60 3.99
C TYR A 116 9.35 15.97 3.58
N TYR A 117 9.99 16.68 4.51
CA TYR A 117 10.63 17.96 4.23
C TYR A 117 11.71 17.83 3.14
N GLN A 118 12.64 16.87 3.30
CA GLN A 118 13.69 16.59 2.33
C GLN A 118 13.12 16.21 0.96
N LEU A 119 12.11 15.34 0.93
CA LEU A 119 11.44 14.93 -0.31
C LEU A 119 10.83 16.13 -1.05
N CYS A 120 10.19 17.05 -0.34
CA CYS A 120 9.63 18.26 -0.95
C CYS A 120 10.69 19.30 -1.34
N ALA A 121 11.75 19.46 -0.54
CA ALA A 121 12.80 20.45 -0.76
C ALA A 121 13.74 20.09 -1.92
N ASP A 122 14.05 18.79 -2.05
CA ASP A 122 15.05 18.27 -2.98
C ASP A 122 14.43 17.49 -4.14
N GLY A 123 13.34 16.76 -3.89
CA GLY A 123 12.69 15.87 -4.88
C GLY A 123 12.02 16.59 -6.05
N LEU A 124 11.73 17.89 -5.93
CA LEU A 124 11.17 18.70 -7.02
C LEU A 124 12.25 19.34 -7.93
N ARG A 125 13.53 19.29 -7.56
CA ARG A 125 14.61 19.95 -8.33
C ARG A 125 15.17 19.08 -9.46
N ASN A 126 14.99 17.77 -9.39
CA ASN A 126 15.57 16.82 -10.35
C ASN A 126 14.61 16.41 -11.48
N GLY A 127 13.39 16.95 -11.53
CA GLY A 127 12.37 16.66 -12.54
C GLY A 127 12.39 17.56 -13.79
N THR A 128 13.36 18.47 -13.94
CA THR A 128 13.37 19.47 -15.05
C THR A 128 14.65 19.47 -15.89
N THR A 129 15.31 18.33 -16.05
CA THR A 129 16.42 18.21 -17.01
C THR A 129 16.16 17.09 -18.00
N ASN A 130 15.37 17.40 -19.04
CA ASN A 130 15.59 16.98 -20.43
C ASN A 130 14.51 17.58 -21.34
N GLN A 131 14.77 18.79 -21.84
CA GLN A 131 14.62 19.17 -23.25
C GLN A 131 15.54 20.36 -23.55
#